data_AF-A0A2G9Z0Z2-F1
#
_entry.id   AF-A0A2G9Z0Z2-F1
#
_cell.length_a   1.000
_cell.length_b   1.000
_cell.length_c   1.000
_cell.angle_alpha   90.00
_cell.angle_beta   90.00
_cell.angle_gamma   90.00
#
_symmetry.space_group_name_H-M   'P 1'
#
loop_
_entity.id
_entity.type
_entity.pdbx_description
1 polymer ?
#
loop_
_entity_poly.entity_id
_entity_poly.type
_entity_poly.pdbx_seq_one_letter_code
_entity_poly.pdbx_strand_id
1 'polypeptide(L)' 'MILIVGLGNPGKKFQKTRHNIGFRIVDEFTRKNNFPKFKLSKKFNAEISEGILGGEKILLAKPQTFMNLSGKS' A
#
# COMPACT_ATOMS: atom_id res chain seq x y z
N MET A 1 9.91 -10.48 9.32
CA MET A 1 8.87 -9.44 9.06
C MET A 1 9.34 -8.54 7.94
N ILE A 2 8.54 -8.44 6.88
CA ILE A 2 8.84 -7.68 5.66
C ILE A 2 7.81 -6.57 5.49
N LEU A 3 8.25 -5.38 5.12
CA LEU A 3 7.39 -4.25 4.73
C LEU A 3 7.50 -4.02 3.22
N ILE A 4 6.36 -4.04 2.52
CA ILE A 4 6.27 -3.70 1.10
C ILE A 4 5.44 -2.42 0.97
N VAL A 5 6.05 -1.39 0.42
CA VAL A 5 5.41 -0.08 0.24
C VAL A 5 5.12 0.18 -1.23
N GLY A 6 3.86 0.45 -1.55
CA GLY A 6 3.46 0.95 -2.85
C GLY A 6 3.39 2.46 -2.79
N LEU A 7 4.21 3.16 -3.58
CA LEU A 7 4.13 4.63 -3.68
C LEU A 7 3.08 5.07 -4.71
N GLY A 8 2.47 6.23 -4.45
CA GLY A 8 1.40 6.80 -5.27
C GLY A 8 0.78 8.04 -4.65
N ASN A 9 -0.17 8.64 -5.37
CA ASN A 9 -1.01 9.72 -4.83
C ASN A 9 -2.43 9.20 -4.50
N PRO A 10 -3.03 9.63 -3.38
CA PRO A 10 -4.40 9.29 -3.03
C PRO A 10 -5.42 10.01 -3.91
N GLY A 11 -6.56 9.37 -4.18
CA GLY A 11 -7.71 9.96 -4.88
C GLY A 11 -7.90 9.49 -6.32
N LYS A 12 -9.17 9.49 -6.77
CA LYS A 12 -9.61 8.89 -8.05
C LYS A 12 -8.86 9.42 -9.27
N LYS A 13 -8.53 10.72 -9.29
CA LYS A 13 -7.84 11.37 -10.42
C LYS A 13 -6.43 10.83 -10.69
N PHE A 14 -5.78 10.23 -9.69
CA PHE A 14 -4.40 9.74 -9.83
C PHE A 14 -4.29 8.24 -10.13
N GLN A 15 -5.37 7.48 -9.98
CA GLN A 15 -5.36 6.00 -10.05
C GLN A 15 -4.75 5.43 -11.33
N LYS A 16 -4.92 6.13 -12.46
CA LYS A 16 -4.43 5.69 -13.78
C LYS A 16 -3.12 6.34 -14.20
N THR A 17 -2.51 7.17 -13.34
CA THR A 17 -1.23 7.83 -13.65
C THR A 17 -0.07 6.86 -13.46
N ARG A 18 1.03 7.09 -14.20
CA ARG A 18 2.26 6.29 -14.05
C ARG A 18 2.84 6.38 -12.64
N HIS A 19 2.65 7.52 -11.96
CA HIS A 19 3.08 7.74 -10.57
C HIS A 19 2.37 6.83 -9.55
N ASN A 20 1.22 6.24 -9.90
CA ASN A 20 0.47 5.34 -9.04
C ASN A 20 0.75 3.85 -9.32
N ILE A 21 1.80 3.53 -10.08
CA ILE A 21 2.13 2.13 -10.38
C ILE A 21 2.44 1.32 -9.11
N GLY A 22 3.07 1.94 -8.10
CA GLY A 22 3.36 1.29 -6.83
C GLY A 22 2.07 0.83 -6.10
N PHE A 23 1.06 1.70 -6.01
CA PHE A 23 -0.26 1.32 -5.48
C PHE A 23 -0.86 0.15 -6.25
N ARG A 24 -0.83 0.20 -7.59
CA ARG A 24 -1.42 -0.85 -8.45
C ARG A 24 -0.72 -2.19 -8.28
N ILE A 25 0.61 -2.20 -8.17
CA ILE A 25 1.39 -3.41 -7.93
C ILE A 25 1.02 -4.02 -6.57
N VAL A 26 0.90 -3.19 -5.54
CA VAL A 26 0.55 -3.67 -4.20
C VAL A 26 -0.90 -4.15 -4.12
N ASP A 27 -1.85 -3.50 -4.80
CA ASP A 27 -3.23 -3.98 -4.93
C ASP A 27 -3.28 -5.37 -5.60
N GLU A 28 -2.51 -5.56 -6.67
CA GLU A 28 -2.43 -6.83 -7.39
C GLU A 28 -1.72 -7.92 -6.56
N PHE A 29 -0.69 -7.55 -5.80
CA PHE A 29 -0.01 -8.44 -4.86
C PHE A 29 -0.98 -8.94 -3.80
N THR A 30 -1.78 -8.06 -3.20
CA THR A 30 -2.81 -8.42 -2.22
C THR A 30 -3.79 -9.43 -2.81
N ARG A 31 -4.28 -9.17 -4.03
CA ARG A 31 -5.23 -10.04 -4.74
C ARG A 31 -4.65 -11.42 -5.04
N LYS A 32 -3.42 -11.49 -5.54
CA LYS A 32 -2.75 -12.75 -5.90
C LYS A 32 -2.44 -13.63 -4.68
N ASN A 33 -2.16 -13.01 -3.54
CA ASN A 33 -1.72 -13.72 -2.33
C ASN A 33 -2.80 -13.80 -1.23
N ASN A 34 -4.07 -13.50 -1.56
CA ASN A 34 -5.21 -13.53 -0.63
C ASN A 34 -5.02 -12.73 0.66
N PHE A 35 -4.35 -11.58 0.59
CA PHE A 35 -4.24 -10.69 1.74
C PHE A 35 -5.60 -10.03 2.06
N PRO A 36 -5.86 -9.67 3.32
CA PRO A 36 -7.04 -8.90 3.70
C PRO A 36 -7.15 -7.58 2.92
N LYS A 37 -8.37 -7.04 2.86
CA LYS A 37 -8.59 -5.70 2.30
C LYS A 37 -7.80 -4.64 3.08
N PHE A 38 -7.30 -3.64 2.36
CA PHE A 38 -6.67 -2.48 2.95
C PHE A 38 -7.60 -1.79 3.95
N LYS A 39 -7.03 -1.39 5.10
CA LYS A 39 -7.68 -0.56 6.12
C LYS A 39 -6.87 0.72 6.30
N LEU A 40 -7.55 1.85 6.44
CA LEU A 40 -6.88 3.12 6.69
C LEU A 40 -6.36 3.17 8.13
N SER A 41 -5.04 3.29 8.29
CA SER A 41 -4.40 3.61 9.56
C SER A 41 -4.20 5.12 9.67
N LYS A 42 -4.94 5.76 10.59
CA LYS A 42 -4.75 7.19 10.89
C LYS A 42 -3.39 7.48 11.51
N LYS A 43 -2.83 6.54 12.28
CA LYS A 43 -1.51 6.69 12.94
C LYS A 43 -0.38 6.80 11.92
N PHE A 44 -0.46 6.03 10.84
CA PHE A 44 0.58 5.96 9.80
C PHE A 44 0.23 6.76 8.55
N ASN A 45 -0.93 7.42 8.53
CA ASN A 45 -1.46 8.10 7.33
C ASN A 45 -1.41 7.20 6.08
N ALA A 46 -1.69 5.91 6.22
CA ALA A 46 -1.52 4.91 5.15
C ALA A 46 -2.66 3.91 5.15
N GLU A 47 -3.00 3.41 3.95
CA GLU A 47 -3.78 2.19 3.82
C GLU A 47 -2.87 0.99 4.04
N ILE A 48 -3.21 0.13 5.01
CA ILE A 48 -2.40 -1.03 5.39
C ILE A 48 -3.16 -2.35 5.21
N SER A 49 -2.44 -3.40 4.85
CA SER A 49 -2.92 -4.79 4.87
C SER A 49 -1.80 -5.68 5.40
N GLU A 50 -2.14 -6.66 6.23
CA GLU A 50 -1.18 -7.53 6.90
C GLU A 50 -1.56 -9.00 6.70
N GLY A 51 -0.56 -9.84 6.47
CA GLY A 51 -0.75 -11.26 6.27
C GLY A 51 0.56 -12.05 6.48
N ILE A 52 0.46 -13.38 6.36
CA ILE A 52 1.60 -14.29 6.39
C ILE A 52 1.73 -14.93 5.01
N LEU A 53 2.93 -14.91 4.44
CA LEU A 53 3.24 -15.55 3.16
C LEU A 53 4.58 -16.26 3.27
N GLY A 54 4.61 -17.56 2.97
CA GLY A 54 5.84 -18.36 3.07
C GLY A 54 6.42 -18.42 4.50
N GLY A 55 5.58 -18.35 5.53
CA GLY A 55 6.01 -18.31 6.94
C GLY A 55 6.48 -16.94 7.42
N GLU A 56 6.60 -15.95 6.54
CA GLU A 56 6.99 -14.58 6.90
C GLU A 56 5.78 -13.67 7.08
N LYS A 57 5.81 -12.87 8.14
CA LYS A 57 4.85 -11.77 8.34
C LYS A 57 5.16 -10.64 7.35
N ILE A 58 4.18 -10.28 6.53
CA ILE A 58 4.27 -9.20 5.55
C ILE A 58 3.27 -8.10 5.89
N LEU A 59 3.76 -6.86 5.94
CA LEU A 59 2.95 -5.66 6.01
C LEU A 59 3.00 -4.95 4.66
N LEU A 60 1.83 -4.67 4.08
CA LEU A 60 1.65 -3.90 2.86
C LEU A 60 1.18 -2.49 3.24
N ALA A 61 1.77 -1.46 2.65
CA ALA A 61 1.41 -0.07 2.92
C ALA A 61 1.27 0.77 1.64
N LYS A 62 0.25 1.64 1.63
CA LYS A 62 0.02 2.67 0.60
C LYS A 62 -0.14 4.04 1.29
N PRO A 63 0.92 4.87 1.36
CA PRO A 63 0.89 6.20 1.99
C PRO A 63 -0.20 7.09 1.40
N GLN A 64 -1.03 7.70 2.25
CA GLN A 64 -2.12 8.60 1.84
C GLN A 64 -1.72 10.08 1.98
N THR A 65 -0.42 10.37 2.03
CA THR A 65 0.15 11.71 2.27
C THR A 65 0.49 12.50 1.00
N PHE A 66 0.16 11.95 -0.18
CA PHE A 66 0.71 12.37 -1.48
C PHE A 66 2.21 12.04 -1.62
N MET A 67 2.65 11.86 -2.86
CA MET A 67 3.96 11.31 -3.21
C MET A 67 5.12 12.07 -2.55
N ASN A 68 5.07 13.40 -2.57
CA ASN A 68 6.11 14.27 -2.03
C ASN A 68 6.25 14.21 -0.50
N LEU A 69 5.26 13.69 0.22
CA LEU A 69 5.28 13.54 1.68
C LEU A 69 5.22 12.08 2.13
N SER A 70 5.58 11.14 1.24
CA SER A 70 5.52 9.70 1.52
C SER A 70 6.33 9.29 2.76
N GLY A 71 7.42 10.00 3.08
CA GLY A 71 8.25 9.72 4.26
C GLY A 71 7.63 10.12 5.61
N LYS A 72 6.45 10.76 5.62
CA LYS A 72 5.67 11.03 6.84
C LYS A 72 4.73 9.87 7.22
N SER A 73 4.79 8.76 6.47
CA SER A 73 3.97 7.56 6.61
C SER A 73 4.80 6.34 6.99
#